data_AF-A0A947KS34-F1
#
_entry.id   AF-A0A947KS34-F1
#
_cell.length_a   1.000
_cell.length_b   1.000
_cell.length_c   1.000
_cell.angle_alpha   90.00
_cell.angle_beta   90.00
_cell.angle_gamma   90.00
#
_symmetry.space_group_name_H-M   'P 1'
#
loop_
_entity.id
_entity.type
_entity.pdbx_description
1 polymer ?
#
loop_
_entity_poly.entity_id
_entity_poly.type
_entity_poly.pdbx_seq_one_letter_code
_entity_poly.pdbx_strand_id
1 'polypeptide(L)'
;MISGMHEQDLMAYIIFGLILNFLFSIAFGIYLSKNIGIEEMIKSKGDKEQSMLISLSLFIPYAKMLITLYRVAILQIFFLNKGFTHKEFWIYMTHAHN
;
A
#
# COMPACT_ATOMS: atom_id res chain seq x y z
N MET A 1 21.20 -25.99 20.80
CA MET A 1 20.46 -24.78 21.24
C MET A 1 20.73 -23.52 20.40
N ILE A 2 21.53 -23.56 19.32
CA ILE A 2 21.86 -22.36 18.52
C ILE A 2 21.09 -22.30 17.17
N SER A 3 20.57 -23.43 16.67
CA SER A 3 19.75 -23.48 15.44
C SER A 3 18.36 -22.87 15.63
N GLY A 4 17.73 -23.06 16.80
CA GLY A 4 16.38 -22.55 17.07
C GLY A 4 16.32 -21.03 17.30
N MET A 5 17.39 -20.41 17.81
CA MET A 5 17.43 -18.94 17.99
C MET A 5 17.41 -18.20 16.65
N HIS A 6 18.15 -18.68 15.64
CA HIS A 6 18.15 -18.06 14.31
C HIS A 6 16.80 -18.19 13.59
N GLU A 7 16.15 -19.35 13.71
CA GLU A 7 14.81 -19.56 13.13
C GLU A 7 13.73 -18.72 13.83
N GLN A 8 13.83 -18.56 15.16
CA GLN A 8 12.93 -17.73 15.93
C GLN A 8 13.11 -16.24 15.61
N ASP A 9 14.34 -15.76 15.50
CA ASP A 9 14.63 -14.37 15.10
C ASP A 9 14.14 -14.10 13.68
N LEU A 10 14.38 -15.03 12.75
CA LEU A 10 13.90 -14.94 11.37
C LEU A 10 12.36 -14.87 11.31
N MET A 11 11.67 -15.70 12.09
CA MET A 11 10.21 -15.65 12.21
C MET A 11 9.71 -14.34 12.81
N ALA A 12 10.39 -13.81 13.84
CA ALA A 12 10.06 -12.52 14.43
C ALA A 12 10.16 -11.38 13.41
N TYR A 13 11.20 -11.37 12.57
CA TYR A 13 11.33 -10.41 11.48
C TYR A 13 10.17 -10.51 10.47
N ILE A 14 9.83 -11.73 10.02
CA ILE A 14 8.70 -11.96 9.09
C ILE A 14 7.38 -11.46 9.68
N ILE A 15 7.08 -11.80 10.93
CA ILE A 15 5.87 -11.39 11.63
C ILE A 15 5.84 -9.87 11.81
N PHE A 16 6.96 -9.27 12.20
CA PHE A 16 7.07 -7.82 12.34
C PHE A 16 6.84 -7.10 11.01
N GLY A 17 7.43 -7.60 9.91
CA GLY A 17 7.19 -7.09 8.56
C GLY A 17 5.73 -7.17 8.12
N LEU A 18 5.03 -8.27 8.46
CA LEU A 18 3.60 -8.41 8.21
C LEU A 18 2.77 -7.39 9.00
N ILE A 19 3.06 -7.22 10.29
CA ILE A 19 2.36 -6.26 11.16
C ILE A 19 2.57 -4.83 10.66
N LEU A 20 3.82 -4.44 10.38
CA LEU A 20 4.14 -3.12 9.84
C LEU A 20 3.43 -2.86 8.50
N ASN A 21 3.38 -3.86 7.61
CA ASN A 21 2.66 -3.72 6.35
C ASN A 21 1.19 -3.38 6.57
N PHE A 22 0.54 -4.08 7.51
CA PHE A 22 -0.86 -3.88 7.83
C PHE A 22 -1.09 -2.48 8.42
N LEU A 23 -0.24 -2.06 9.36
CA LEU A 23 -0.27 -0.73 9.96
C LEU A 23 -0.12 0.38 8.92
N PHE A 24 0.88 0.29 8.03
CA PHE A 24 1.07 1.29 6.97
C PHE A 24 -0.08 1.31 5.96
N SER A 25 -0.61 0.13 5.59
CA SER A 25 -1.76 0.06 4.68
C SER A 25 -3.00 0.72 5.28
N ILE A 26 -3.28 0.50 6.56
CA ILE A 26 -4.40 1.13 7.27
C ILE A 26 -4.16 2.63 7.39
N ALA A 27 -2.98 3.04 7.86
CA ALA A 27 -2.64 4.46 8.03
C ALA A 27 -2.77 5.23 6.71
N PHE A 28 -2.32 4.64 5.60
CA PHE A 28 -2.47 5.23 4.26
C PHE A 28 -3.94 5.33 3.83
N GLY A 29 -4.73 4.28 4.07
CA GLY A 29 -6.16 4.30 3.79
C GLY A 29 -6.91 5.38 4.57
N ILE A 30 -6.61 5.51 5.87
CA ILE A 30 -7.18 6.56 6.74
C ILE A 30 -6.74 7.95 6.25
N TYR A 31 -5.46 8.10 5.88
CA TYR A 31 -4.94 9.36 5.34
C TYR A 31 -5.68 9.77 4.07
N LEU A 32 -5.86 8.88 3.09
CA LEU A 32 -6.61 9.17 1.87
C LEU A 32 -8.08 9.48 2.17
N SER A 33 -8.72 8.66 3.02
CA SER A 33 -10.10 8.84 3.45
C SER A 33 -10.35 10.19 4.08
N LYS A 34 -9.42 10.68 4.92
CA LYS A 34 -9.53 11.99 5.56
C LYS A 34 -9.38 13.16 4.59
N ASN A 35 -8.61 13.00 3.51
CA ASN A 35 -8.36 14.08 2.53
C ASN A 35 -9.35 14.08 1.35
N ILE A 36 -9.96 12.95 1.02
CA ILE A 36 -10.89 12.80 -0.12
C ILE A 36 -12.35 12.67 0.37
N GLY A 37 -12.57 11.96 1.47
CA GLY A 37 -13.88 11.51 1.93
C GLY A 37 -14.22 10.10 1.43
N ILE A 38 -14.75 9.24 2.31
CA ILE A 38 -15.08 7.84 2.00
C ILE A 38 -16.11 7.74 0.87
N GLU A 39 -17.13 8.59 0.87
CA GLU A 39 -18.17 8.58 -0.18
C GLU A 39 -17.60 8.90 -1.56
N GLU A 40 -16.69 9.88 -1.64
CA GLU A 40 -16.02 10.23 -2.90
C GLU A 40 -15.07 9.13 -3.36
N MET A 41 -14.36 8.47 -2.44
CA MET A 41 -13.48 7.34 -2.77
C MET A 41 -14.27 6.18 -3.38
N ILE A 42 -15.46 5.87 -2.85
CA ILE A 42 -16.31 4.80 -3.38
C ILE A 42 -16.87 5.18 -4.76
N LYS A 43 -17.34 6.42 -4.93
CA LYS A 43 -17.89 6.90 -6.21
C LYS A 43 -16.84 7.03 -7.33
N SER A 44 -15.61 7.37 -6.97
CA SER A 44 -14.50 7.55 -7.93
C SER A 44 -13.61 6.32 -8.11
N LYS A 45 -13.93 5.20 -7.44
CA LYS A 45 -13.21 3.94 -7.60
C LYS A 45 -13.52 3.35 -8.97
N GLY A 46 -12.53 3.32 -9.86
CA GLY A 46 -12.63 2.64 -11.16
C GLY A 46 -12.67 1.11 -11.05
N ASP A 47 -13.08 0.45 -12.13
CA ASP A 47 -13.29 -1.00 -12.24
C ASP A 47 -12.00 -1.77 -12.57
N LYS A 48 -10.90 -1.40 -11.90
CA LYS A 48 -9.59 -2.01 -12.15
C LYS A 48 -9.46 -3.28 -11.33
N GLU A 49 -9.50 -4.42 -12.01
CA GLU A 49 -9.13 -5.70 -11.40
C GLU A 49 -7.69 -5.62 -10.88
N GLN A 50 -7.51 -6.09 -9.65
CA GLN A 50 -6.21 -6.09 -9.00
C GLN A 50 -5.27 -6.99 -9.80
N SER A 51 -4.27 -6.39 -10.47
CA SER A 51 -3.29 -7.13 -11.28
C SER A 51 -2.73 -8.33 -10.51
N MET A 52 -2.66 -9.49 -11.18
CA MET A 52 -2.22 -10.76 -10.62
C MET A 52 -0.86 -10.65 -9.90
N LEU A 53 0.03 -9.77 -10.37
CA LEU A 53 1.34 -9.49 -9.76
C LEU A 53 1.23 -8.79 -8.40
N ILE A 54 0.26 -7.87 -8.25
CA ILE A 54 -0.05 -7.21 -6.98
C ILE A 54 -0.67 -8.23 -6.01
N SER A 55 -1.51 -9.13 -6.51
CA SER A 55 -2.06 -10.22 -5.69
C SER A 55 -0.97 -11.18 -5.21
N LEU A 56 -0.04 -11.60 -6.07
CA LEU A 56 1.07 -12.47 -5.71
C LEU A 56 2.00 -11.82 -4.65
N SER A 57 2.19 -10.50 -4.72
CA SER A 57 2.96 -9.75 -3.73
C SER A 57 2.35 -9.78 -2.32
N LEU A 58 1.03 -10.07 -2.18
CA LEU A 58 0.38 -10.22 -0.87
C LEU A 58 0.96 -11.38 -0.05
N PHE A 59 1.55 -12.38 -0.71
CA PHE A 59 2.14 -13.55 -0.06
C PHE A 59 3.58 -13.33 0.42
N ILE A 60 4.23 -12.23 0.01
CA ILE A 60 5.60 -11.90 0.41
C ILE A 60 5.57 -10.60 1.24
N PRO A 61 5.67 -10.68 2.59
CA PRO A 61 5.50 -9.55 3.51
C PRO A 61 6.28 -8.29 3.10
N TYR A 62 7.56 -8.49 2.77
CA TYR A 62 8.48 -7.42 2.42
C TYR A 62 8.28 -6.88 1.00
N ALA A 63 7.85 -7.71 0.05
CA ALA A 63 7.57 -7.25 -1.31
C ALA A 63 6.34 -6.33 -1.33
N LYS A 64 5.30 -6.68 -0.58
CA LYS A 64 4.12 -5.82 -0.41
C LYS A 64 4.46 -4.48 0.24
N MET A 65 5.38 -4.48 1.21
CA MET A 65 5.85 -3.25 1.85
C MET A 65 6.53 -2.30 0.84
N LEU A 66 7.38 -2.82 -0.05
CA LEU A 66 7.99 -2.02 -1.12
C LEU A 66 6.93 -1.38 -2.04
N ILE A 67 5.85 -2.11 -2.35
CA ILE A 67 4.74 -1.58 -3.15
C ILE A 67 4.00 -0.46 -2.39
N THR A 68 3.76 -0.63 -1.08
CA THR A 68 3.15 0.41 -0.24
C THR A 68 4.01 1.66 -0.20
N LEU A 69 5.32 1.52 0.01
CA LEU A 69 6.26 2.64 0.00
C LEU A 69 6.31 3.34 -1.36
N TYR A 70 6.30 2.58 -2.45
CA TYR A 70 6.22 3.11 -3.81
C TYR A 70 4.95 3.94 -4.03
N ARG A 71 3.78 3.46 -3.56
CA ARG A 71 2.52 4.21 -3.63
C ARG A 71 2.59 5.52 -2.84
N VAL A 72 3.17 5.49 -1.65
CA VAL A 72 3.39 6.70 -0.83
C VAL A 72 4.35 7.66 -1.53
N ALA A 73 5.44 7.16 -2.12
CA ALA A 73 6.42 7.96 -2.83
C ALA A 73 5.81 8.66 -4.05
N ILE A 74 5.00 7.97 -4.87
CA ILE A 74 4.29 8.61 -5.99
C ILE A 74 3.33 9.69 -5.49
N LEU A 75 2.54 9.39 -4.45
CA LEU A 75 1.61 10.38 -3.90
C LEU A 75 2.37 11.64 -3.46
N GLN A 76 3.44 11.49 -2.68
CA GLN A 76 4.19 12.61 -2.12
C GLN A 76 4.98 13.38 -3.20
N ILE A 77 5.77 12.67 -4.00
CA ILE A 77 6.74 13.28 -4.93
C ILE A 77 6.07 13.73 -6.23
N PHE A 78 5.13 12.95 -6.75
CA PHE A 78 4.55 13.19 -8.07
C PHE A 78 3.23 13.95 -8.03
N PHE A 79 2.38 13.69 -7.03
CA PHE A 79 1.08 14.35 -6.94
C PHE A 79 1.18 15.60 -6.07
N LEU A 80 1.44 15.44 -4.77
CA LEU A 80 1.37 16.54 -3.80
C LEU A 80 2.40 17.62 -4.07
N ASN A 81 3.64 17.25 -4.42
CA ASN A 81 4.68 18.23 -4.73
C ASN A 81 4.46 18.98 -6.06
N LYS A 82 3.60 18.47 -6.95
CA LYS A 82 3.20 19.14 -8.20
C LYS A 82 1.87 19.89 -8.06
N GLY A 83 1.26 19.90 -6.87
CA GLY A 83 -0.02 20.57 -6.61
C GLY A 83 -1.27 19.76 -6.98
N PHE A 84 -1.12 18.48 -7.32
CA PHE A 84 -2.25 17.59 -7.56
C PHE A 84 -2.88 17.13 -6.23
N THR A 85 -4.17 16.81 -6.30
CA THR A 85 -4.98 16.41 -5.15
C THR A 85 -4.89 14.91 -4.88
N HIS A 86 -5.19 14.51 -3.63
CA HIS A 86 -5.30 13.09 -3.26
C HIS A 86 -6.37 12.36 -4.08
N LYS A 87 -7.40 13.07 -4.55
CA LYS A 87 -8.46 12.54 -5.41
C LYS A 87 -7.94 12.11 -6.78
N GLU A 88 -7.09 12.92 -7.40
CA GLU A 88 -6.46 12.58 -8.68
C GLU A 88 -5.53 11.38 -8.55
N PHE A 89 -4.80 11.28 -7.43
CA PHE A 89 -4.01 10.09 -7.12
C PHE A 89 -4.89 8.83 -6.98
N TRP A 90 -6.03 8.94 -6.30
CA TRP A 90 -6.97 7.84 -6.14
C TRP A 90 -7.53 7.36 -7.49
N ILE A 91 -7.90 8.29 -8.37
CA ILE A 91 -8.36 8.00 -9.73
C ILE A 91 -7.24 7.33 -10.53
N TYR A 92 -6.01 7.85 -10.49
CA TYR A 92 -4.84 7.27 -11.15
C TYR A 92 -4.58 5.82 -10.70
N MET A 93 -4.71 5.55 -9.40
CA MET A 93 -4.52 4.22 -8.86
C MET A 93 -5.62 3.23 -9.28
N THR A 94 -6.87 3.70 -9.35
CA THR A 94 -8.07 2.87 -9.52
C THR A 94 -8.58 2.77 -10.96
N HIS A 95 -8.12 3.59 -11.89
CA HIS A 95 -8.45 3.46 -13.31
C HIS A 95 -7.36 2.69 -14.07
N ALA A 96 -7.78 1.82 -14.98
CA ALA A 96 -6.88 1.16 -15.92
C ALA A 96 -6.42 2.19 -16.95
N HIS A 97 -5.11 2.45 -17.00
CA HIS A 97 -4.50 3.11 -18.16
C HIS A 97 -4.26 2.01 -19.19
N ASN A 98 -5.08 1.99 -20.25
CA ASN A 98 -4.70 1.38 -21.52
C ASN A 98 -3.68 2.27 -22.22
#